data_AF-A0A7Y1UF06-F1
#
_entry.id   AF-A0A7Y1UF06-F1
#
_cell.length_a   1.000
_cell.length_b   1.000
_cell.length_c   1.000
_cell.angle_alpha   90.00
_cell.angle_beta   90.00
_cell.angle_gamma   90.00
#
_symmetry.space_group_name_H-M   'P 1'
#
loop_
_entity.id
_entity.type
_entity.pdbx_description
1 polymer ?
#
loop_
_entity_poly.entity_id
_entity_poly.type
_entity_poly.pdbx_seq_one_letter_code
_entity_poly.pdbx_strand_id
1 'polypeptide(L)'
;MKKIVLVSISIFGSLLLSLNQSCYYDNEEELYPNSMCDTSVTTFSAVVQPIIQNNCALSGCHVPGGTGIGDYTNYAGVKAAVDNGKIQNRVIDLKTMPPSSPLANCDILKLQKWINNGAQNN
;
A
#
# COMPACT_ATOMS: atom_id res chain seq x y z
N MET A 1 -26.72 -63.30 -14.23
CA MET A 1 -28.06 -63.58 -13.66
C MET A 1 -28.21 -62.71 -12.41
N LYS A 2 -29.13 -61.74 -12.46
CA LYS A 2 -29.34 -60.72 -11.42
C LYS A 2 -30.22 -61.30 -10.30
N LYS A 3 -29.89 -61.05 -9.03
CA LYS A 3 -30.83 -61.19 -7.92
C LYS A 3 -30.78 -59.91 -7.09
N ILE A 4 -31.82 -59.10 -7.30
CA ILE A 4 -32.13 -57.90 -6.52
C ILE A 4 -33.08 -58.36 -5.42
N VAL A 5 -32.76 -58.08 -4.16
CA VAL A 5 -33.75 -58.05 -3.08
C VAL A 5 -33.48 -56.80 -2.25
N LEU A 6 -34.39 -55.83 -2.36
CA LEU A 6 -34.46 -54.62 -1.56
C LEU A 6 -35.24 -54.95 -0.29
N VAL A 7 -34.67 -54.69 0.89
CA VAL A 7 -35.44 -54.62 2.14
C VAL A 7 -35.06 -53.33 2.84
N SER A 8 -35.99 -52.39 2.79
CA SER A 8 -35.97 -51.09 3.44
C SER A 8 -36.49 -51.24 4.87
N ILE A 9 -35.68 -50.94 5.89
CA ILE A 9 -36.19 -50.66 7.24
C ILE A 9 -35.40 -49.45 7.79
N SER A 10 -36.08 -48.31 7.78
CA SER A 10 -35.72 -47.09 8.49
C SER A 10 -35.68 -47.32 9.99
N ILE A 11 -34.83 -46.58 10.73
CA ILE A 11 -35.20 -45.71 11.87
C ILE A 11 -33.96 -45.37 12.73
N PHE A 12 -33.78 -44.06 12.91
CA PHE A 12 -33.12 -43.35 14.03
C PHE A 12 -31.64 -43.61 14.33
N GLY A 13 -30.85 -42.54 14.22
CA GLY A 13 -29.53 -42.46 14.83
C GLY A 13 -28.78 -41.23 14.37
N SER A 14 -28.94 -40.13 15.11
CA SER A 14 -28.20 -38.89 14.95
C SER A 14 -26.70 -39.12 14.72
N LEU A 15 -26.19 -38.67 13.58
CA LEU A 15 -24.78 -38.34 13.42
C LEU A 15 -24.68 -36.94 12.81
N LEU A 16 -24.78 -35.98 13.72
CA LEU A 16 -24.16 -34.66 13.63
C LEU A 16 -22.67 -34.80 13.27
N LEU A 17 -22.14 -33.75 12.63
CA LEU A 17 -20.72 -33.49 12.30
C LEU A 17 -20.18 -34.31 11.11
N SER A 18 -19.72 -33.74 9.99
CA SER A 18 -18.96 -32.49 9.86
C SER A 18 -19.10 -31.94 8.43
N LEU A 19 -19.82 -30.82 8.26
CA LEU A 19 -19.50 -29.91 7.17
C LEU A 19 -18.19 -29.24 7.58
N ASN A 20 -17.07 -29.73 7.04
CA ASN A 20 -15.77 -29.09 7.15
C ASN A 20 -15.84 -27.74 6.43
N GLN A 21 -16.40 -26.74 7.09
CA GLN A 21 -16.05 -25.35 6.83
C GLN A 21 -14.63 -25.20 7.35
N SER A 22 -13.64 -25.61 6.56
CA SER A 22 -12.28 -25.17 6.75
C SER A 22 -12.28 -23.67 6.48
N CYS A 23 -12.52 -22.87 7.52
CA CYS A 23 -11.95 -21.53 7.57
C CYS A 23 -10.44 -21.77 7.60
N TYR A 24 -9.85 -21.81 6.40
CA TYR A 24 -8.42 -21.64 6.28
C TYR A 24 -8.15 -20.19 6.67
N TYR A 25 -7.40 -20.01 7.75
CA TYR A 25 -6.83 -18.71 8.07
C TYR A 25 -5.71 -18.51 7.07
N ASP A 26 -6.01 -17.80 5.96
CA ASP A 26 -4.95 -17.24 5.14
C ASP A 26 -4.13 -16.34 6.07
N ASN A 27 -2.87 -16.70 6.35
CA ASN A 27 -2.00 -15.73 6.98
C ASN A 27 -1.77 -14.62 5.97
N GLU A 28 -2.15 -13.40 6.33
CA GLU A 28 -2.01 -12.22 5.48
C GLU A 28 -0.59 -12.05 4.93
N GLU A 29 0.40 -12.57 5.64
CA GLU A 29 1.82 -12.62 5.26
C GLU A 29 2.15 -13.61 4.10
N GLU A 30 1.38 -14.69 3.90
CA GLU A 30 1.54 -15.58 2.72
C GLU A 30 0.75 -15.07 1.52
N LEU A 31 -0.44 -14.49 1.74
CA LEU A 31 -1.29 -13.96 0.67
C LEU A 31 -0.73 -12.65 0.09
N TYR A 32 -0.12 -11.84 0.95
CA TYR A 32 0.63 -10.64 0.60
C TYR A 32 2.06 -10.85 1.09
N PRO A 33 2.89 -11.62 0.34
CA PRO A 33 4.28 -11.77 0.69
C PRO A 33 4.83 -10.37 0.82
N ASN A 34 5.16 -10.02 2.06
CA ASN A 34 5.64 -8.73 2.49
C ASN A 34 6.56 -8.20 1.39
N SER A 35 6.04 -7.31 0.53
CA SER A 35 6.77 -6.87 -0.64
C SER A 35 7.92 -6.09 -0.05
N MET A 36 9.09 -6.72 0.10
CA MET A 36 10.14 -6.25 1.00
C MET A 36 10.36 -4.79 0.71
N CYS A 37 9.85 -3.93 1.60
CA CYS A 37 9.93 -2.51 1.41
C CYS A 37 11.34 -2.14 1.80
N ASP A 38 12.25 -2.27 0.84
CA ASP A 38 13.63 -1.94 1.07
C ASP A 38 13.74 -0.43 1.30
N THR A 39 14.10 -0.09 2.53
CA THR A 39 14.37 1.27 3.00
C THR A 39 15.85 1.48 3.31
N SER A 40 16.72 0.53 2.92
CA SER A 40 18.17 0.63 3.10
C SER A 40 18.78 1.74 2.23
N VAL A 41 18.23 1.97 1.04
CA VAL A 41 18.62 3.03 0.12
C VAL A 41 17.44 3.96 -0.12
N THR A 42 17.59 5.24 0.23
CA THR A 42 16.56 6.27 0.01
C THR A 42 17.23 7.56 -0.47
N THR A 43 17.87 7.50 -1.64
CA THR A 43 18.44 8.71 -2.26
C THR A 43 17.35 9.52 -2.97
N PHE A 44 17.58 10.81 -3.17
CA PHE A 44 16.60 11.62 -3.88
C PHE A 44 16.42 11.15 -5.31
N SER A 45 17.50 11.03 -6.07
CA SER A 45 17.48 10.73 -7.50
C SER A 45 16.89 9.35 -7.82
N ALA A 46 17.26 8.32 -7.06
CA ALA A 46 16.88 6.93 -7.37
C ALA A 46 15.54 6.51 -6.78
N VAL A 47 15.11 7.12 -5.66
CA VAL A 47 13.95 6.63 -4.90
C VAL A 47 12.87 7.70 -4.78
N VAL A 48 13.22 8.87 -4.24
CA VAL A 48 12.20 9.88 -3.92
C VAL A 48 11.68 10.60 -5.15
N GLN A 49 12.57 10.96 -6.08
CA GLN A 49 12.20 11.66 -7.29
C GLN A 49 11.18 10.86 -8.13
N PRO A 50 11.35 9.54 -8.38
CA PRO A 50 10.30 8.73 -9.00
C PRO A 50 8.96 8.75 -8.25
N ILE A 51 8.97 8.67 -6.92
CA ILE A 51 7.74 8.74 -6.10
C ILE A 51 7.05 10.10 -6.32
N ILE A 52 7.81 11.20 -6.26
CA ILE A 52 7.29 12.55 -6.45
C ILE A 52 6.75 12.75 -7.88
N GLN A 53 7.46 12.29 -8.90
CA GLN A 53 7.04 12.44 -10.30
C GLN A 53 5.77 11.66 -10.61
N ASN A 54 5.64 10.45 -10.06
CA ASN A 54 4.51 9.58 -10.34
C ASN A 54 3.25 9.92 -9.56
N ASN A 55 3.36 10.65 -8.44
CA ASN A 55 2.24 10.86 -7.52
C ASN A 55 1.96 12.33 -7.18
N CYS A 56 2.92 13.24 -7.36
CA CYS A 56 2.79 14.61 -6.88
C CYS A 56 2.93 15.63 -8.01
N ALA A 57 4.02 15.56 -8.79
CA ALA A 57 4.30 16.44 -9.92
C ALA A 57 3.50 16.06 -11.18
N LEU A 58 2.20 15.80 -10.98
CA LEU A 58 1.25 15.48 -12.03
C LEU A 58 0.79 16.77 -12.73
N SER A 59 0.53 16.66 -14.03
CA SER A 59 0.02 17.79 -14.84
C SER A 59 -1.22 18.41 -14.18
N GLY A 60 -1.16 19.72 -13.92
CA GLY A 60 -2.23 20.48 -13.27
C GLY A 60 -2.28 20.42 -11.73
N CYS A 61 -1.38 19.67 -11.07
CA CYS A 61 -1.29 19.61 -9.60
C CYS A 61 -0.05 20.35 -9.08
N HIS A 62 1.02 19.66 -8.68
CA HIS A 62 2.22 20.30 -8.12
C HIS A 62 3.29 20.56 -9.18
N VAL A 63 2.94 21.37 -10.16
CA VAL A 63 3.78 21.82 -11.27
C VAL A 63 3.59 23.33 -11.45
N PRO A 64 4.46 24.04 -12.20
CA PRO A 64 4.26 25.46 -12.45
C PRO A 64 2.89 25.73 -13.10
N GLY A 65 2.10 26.61 -12.48
CA GLY A 65 0.73 26.92 -12.92
C GLY A 65 -0.33 25.86 -12.57
N GLY A 66 0.03 24.82 -11.82
CA GLY A 66 -0.91 23.82 -11.32
C GLY A 66 -1.72 24.32 -10.12
N THR A 67 -2.75 23.56 -9.76
CA THR A 67 -3.66 23.82 -8.63
C THR A 67 -3.06 23.50 -7.27
N GLY A 68 -2.03 22.65 -7.24
CA GLY A 68 -1.29 22.28 -6.04
C GLY A 68 -0.29 23.38 -5.67
N ILE A 69 -0.22 23.71 -4.38
CA ILE A 69 0.77 24.68 -3.89
C ILE A 69 2.16 24.05 -3.95
N GLY A 70 3.10 24.73 -4.59
CA GLY A 70 4.49 24.29 -4.74
C GLY A 70 4.75 23.60 -6.08
N ASP A 71 5.94 23.84 -6.63
CA ASP A 71 6.43 23.18 -7.83
C ASP A 71 7.32 21.99 -7.43
N TYR A 72 6.87 20.77 -7.72
CA TYR A 72 7.60 19.55 -7.37
C TYR A 72 8.29 18.91 -8.59
N THR A 73 8.43 19.63 -9.71
CA THR A 73 9.20 19.14 -10.85
C THR A 73 10.72 19.17 -10.62
N ASN A 74 11.17 19.76 -9.51
CA ASN A 74 12.57 19.89 -9.15
C ASN A 74 12.79 19.68 -7.63
N TYR A 75 14.02 19.33 -7.26
CA TYR A 75 14.40 19.08 -5.87
C TYR A 75 14.12 20.28 -4.95
N ALA A 76 14.39 21.51 -5.40
CA ALA A 76 14.31 22.69 -4.53
C ALA A 76 12.88 22.92 -4.03
N GLY A 77 11.88 22.77 -4.89
CA GLY A 77 10.48 22.90 -4.47
C GLY A 77 9.99 21.74 -3.61
N VAL A 78 10.44 20.51 -3.86
CA VAL A 78 10.18 19.36 -2.96
C VAL A 78 10.80 19.62 -1.59
N LYS A 79 12.07 20.02 -1.54
CA LYS A 79 12.79 20.30 -0.30
C LYS A 79 12.15 21.43 0.49
N ALA A 80 11.71 22.49 -0.17
CA ALA A 80 10.96 23.57 0.50
C ALA A 80 9.66 23.06 1.15
N ALA A 81 8.96 22.11 0.53
CA ALA A 81 7.76 21.48 1.10
C ALA A 81 8.04 20.45 2.21
N VAL A 82 9.23 19.85 2.21
CA VAL A 82 9.72 19.06 3.35
C VAL A 82 10.03 20.00 4.52
N ASP A 83 10.78 21.07 4.26
CA ASP A 83 11.29 21.98 5.30
C ASP A 83 10.19 22.76 6.01
N ASN A 84 9.08 23.05 5.31
CA ASN A 84 7.89 23.66 5.91
C ASN A 84 6.90 22.64 6.48
N GLY A 85 7.25 21.35 6.52
CA GLY A 85 6.45 20.28 7.12
C GLY A 85 5.22 19.85 6.32
N LYS A 86 4.99 20.40 5.12
CA LYS A 86 3.79 20.07 4.31
C LYS A 86 3.78 18.62 3.86
N ILE A 87 4.92 18.08 3.41
CA ILE A 87 4.97 16.66 2.99
C ILE A 87 4.72 15.73 4.18
N GLN A 88 5.38 15.96 5.32
CA GLN A 88 5.15 15.20 6.56
C GLN A 88 3.66 15.20 6.91
N ASN A 89 3.06 16.39 7.02
CA ASN A 89 1.67 16.50 7.46
C ASN A 89 0.68 15.88 6.46
N ARG A 90 0.80 16.21 5.17
CA ARG A 90 -0.24 15.86 4.17
C ARG A 90 -0.12 14.45 3.64
N VAL A 91 1.09 13.93 3.50
CA VAL A 91 1.36 12.62 2.90
C VAL A 91 1.51 11.54 3.96
N ILE A 92 2.21 11.85 5.07
CA ILE A 92 2.56 10.83 6.06
C ILE A 92 1.53 10.78 7.20
N ASP A 93 1.26 11.92 7.83
CA ASP A 93 0.40 11.96 9.03
C ASP A 93 -1.08 11.85 8.66
N LEU A 94 -1.56 12.75 7.80
CA LEU A 94 -2.97 12.83 7.42
C LEU A 94 -3.33 11.94 6.24
N LYS A 95 -2.34 11.54 5.42
CA LYS A 95 -2.55 10.70 4.22
C LYS A 95 -3.66 11.26 3.29
N THR A 96 -3.71 12.59 3.16
CA THR A 96 -4.71 13.31 2.34
C THR A 96 -4.21 13.66 0.95
N MET A 97 -2.96 13.34 0.65
CA MET A 97 -2.34 13.52 -0.66
C MET A 97 -1.67 12.21 -1.11
N PRO A 98 -1.85 11.82 -2.38
CA PRO A 98 -2.70 12.45 -3.40
C PRO A 98 -4.22 12.46 -3.07
N PRO A 99 -5.05 13.33 -3.68
CA PRO A 99 -6.46 13.47 -3.32
C PRO A 99 -7.32 12.24 -3.64
N SER A 100 -6.95 11.46 -4.65
CA SER A 100 -7.70 10.27 -5.09
C SER A 100 -7.46 9.07 -4.19
N SER A 101 -6.23 8.90 -3.71
CA SER A 101 -5.81 7.85 -2.81
C SER A 101 -4.51 8.24 -2.12
N PRO A 102 -4.31 7.87 -0.85
CA PRO A 102 -2.99 7.91 -0.22
C PRO A 102 -1.94 7.15 -1.03
N LEU A 103 -0.67 7.52 -0.84
CA LEU A 103 0.46 6.73 -1.34
C LEU A 103 0.44 5.31 -0.77
N ALA A 104 1.04 4.39 -1.52
CA ALA A 104 1.32 3.05 -1.03
C ALA A 104 2.20 3.13 0.24
N ASN A 105 1.97 2.22 1.19
CA ASN A 105 2.66 2.24 2.48
C ASN A 105 4.18 2.22 2.33
N CYS A 106 4.71 1.46 1.35
CA CYS A 106 6.15 1.41 1.13
C CYS A 106 6.73 2.75 0.63
N ASP A 107 6.01 3.48 -0.21
CA ASP A 107 6.45 4.80 -0.68
C ASP A 107 6.44 5.82 0.47
N ILE A 108 5.44 5.75 1.35
CA ILE A 108 5.41 6.55 2.59
C ILE A 108 6.64 6.26 3.45
N LEU A 109 6.98 4.97 3.65
CA LEU A 109 8.14 4.58 4.46
C LEU A 109 9.46 5.06 3.85
N LYS A 110 9.63 4.92 2.53
CA LYS A 110 10.82 5.43 1.80
C LYS A 110 10.93 6.94 1.91
N LEU A 111 9.82 7.66 1.73
CA LEU A 111 9.78 9.11 1.83
C LEU A 111 10.09 9.58 3.27
N GLN A 112 9.48 8.96 4.27
CA GLN A 112 9.75 9.25 5.69
C GLN A 112 11.22 9.00 6.04
N LYS A 113 11.80 7.88 5.57
CA LYS A 113 13.21 7.55 5.82
C LYS A 113 14.14 8.58 5.20
N TRP A 114 13.89 9.00 3.96
CA TRP A 114 14.67 10.07 3.31
C TRP A 114 14.55 11.41 4.05
N ILE A 115 13.34 11.80 4.47
CA ILE A 115 13.12 13.02 5.28
C ILE A 115 13.93 12.95 6.59
N ASN A 116 13.85 11.82 7.29
CA ASN A 116 14.58 11.59 8.54
C ASN A 116 16.10 11.61 8.36
N ASN A 117 16.59 11.25 7.18
CA ASN A 117 18.01 11.33 6.80
C ASN A 117 18.42 12.75 6.33
N GLY A 118 17.59 13.77 6.55
CA GLY A 118 17.89 15.16 6.21
C GLY A 118 17.48 15.58 4.80
N ALA A 119 16.70 14.74 4.10
CA ALA A 119 16.15 15.02 2.78
C ALA A 119 17.22 15.45 1.76
N GLN A 120 18.33 14.70 1.69
CA GLN A 120 19.51 15.03 0.89
C GLN A 120 19.23 14.96 -0.63
N ASN A 121 19.91 15.81 -1.41
CA ASN A 121 19.94 15.71 -2.87
C ASN A 121 21.10 14.83 -3.33
N ASN A 122 20.87 13.52 -3.46
CA ASN A 122 21.89 12.51 -3.79
C ASN A 122 21.38 11.41 -4.70
#